data_AF-A0A1F3KPC4-F1
#
_entry.id   AF-A0A1F3KPC4-F1
#
_cell.length_a   1.000
_cell.length_b   1.000
_cell.length_c   1.000
_cell.angle_alpha   90.00
_cell.angle_beta   90.00
_cell.angle_gamma   90.00
#
_symmetry.space_group_name_H-M   'P 1'
#
loop_
_entity.id
_entity.type
_entity.pdbx_description
1 polymer ?
#
loop_
_entity_poly.entity_id
_entity_poly.type
_entity_poly.pdbx_seq_one_letter_code
_entity_poly.pdbx_strand_id
1 'polypeptide(L)'
;MYPVNPNADFILDEKCCANVQSLPTEVEGAVIIVNKELTVKIVEELALKKIKHLWIQTGCESEKAVDTAVRANICLITGECIFMYLEPLAFPHRFHRFFKKIAGKYPN
;
A
#
# COMPACT_ATOMS: atom_id res chain seq x y z
N MET A 1 -9.74 3.59 9.31
CA MET A 1 -8.46 3.10 8.73
C MET A 1 -7.70 2.46 9.87
N TYR A 2 -7.08 1.30 9.69
CA TYR A 2 -6.37 0.61 10.78
C TYR A 2 -4.86 0.77 10.59
N PRO A 3 -4.15 1.51 11.45
CA PRO A 3 -2.70 1.58 11.36
C PRO A 3 -2.10 0.24 11.78
N VAL A 4 -1.08 -0.21 11.06
CA VAL A 4 -0.35 -1.45 11.35
C VAL A 4 1.12 -1.13 11.53
N ASN A 5 1.61 -1.22 12.76
CA ASN A 5 3.01 -0.96 13.09
C ASN A 5 3.36 -1.70 14.39
N PRO A 6 4.30 -2.68 14.37
CA PRO A 6 4.70 -3.39 15.58
C PRO A 6 5.43 -2.52 16.62
N ASN A 7 5.86 -1.31 16.25
CA ASN A 7 6.66 -0.43 17.09
C ASN A 7 5.88 0.77 17.66
N ALA A 8 4.55 0.81 17.48
CA ALA A 8 3.71 1.88 17.99
C ALA A 8 2.41 1.31 18.54
N ASP A 9 1.97 1.78 19.71
CA ASP A 9 0.66 1.41 20.25
C ASP A 9 -0.46 2.29 19.68
N PHE A 10 -0.14 3.53 19.28
CA PHE A 10 -1.08 4.51 18.73
C PHE A 10 -0.45 5.34 17.60
N ILE A 11 -1.26 5.69 16.59
CA ILE A 11 -0.90 6.65 15.53
C ILE A 11 -2.10 7.58 15.34
N LEU A 12 -1.92 8.90 15.54
CA LEU A 12 -3.00 9.88 15.44
C LEU A 12 -4.24 9.49 16.26
N ASP A 13 -4.02 9.11 17.52
CA ASP A 13 -5.04 8.63 18.47
C ASP A 13 -5.77 7.33 18.09
N GLU A 14 -5.45 6.73 16.94
CA GLU A 14 -5.94 5.42 16.53
C GLU A 14 -5.05 4.31 17.08
N LYS A 15 -5.66 3.27 17.66
CA LYS A 15 -4.94 2.11 18.18
C LYS A 15 -4.28 1.34 17.04
N CYS A 16 -2.99 1.08 17.18
CA CYS A 16 -2.22 0.36 16.18
C CYS A 16 -2.38 -1.16 16.30
N CYS A 17 -2.55 -1.83 15.17
CA CYS A 17 -2.42 -3.27 15.08
C CYS A 17 -0.94 -3.64 15.02
N ALA A 18 -0.50 -4.58 15.85
CA ALA A 18 0.90 -5.01 15.88
C ALA A 18 1.34 -5.75 14.60
N ASN A 19 0.40 -6.35 13.87
CA ASN A 19 0.65 -7.08 12.63
C ASN A 19 -0.63 -7.20 11.79
N VAL A 20 -0.50 -7.73 10.58
CA VAL A 20 -1.61 -7.93 9.63
C VAL A 20 -2.67 -8.88 10.18
N GLN A 21 -2.27 -9.93 10.91
CA GLN A 21 -3.19 -10.94 11.43
C GLN A 21 -4.18 -10.38 12.46
N SER A 22 -3.76 -9.35 13.20
CA SER A 22 -4.60 -8.63 14.17
C SER A 22 -5.65 -7.71 13.52
N LEU A 23 -5.64 -7.53 12.19
CA LEU A 23 -6.65 -6.72 11.52
C LEU A 23 -8.05 -7.37 11.64
N PRO A 24 -9.11 -6.55 11.76
CA PRO A 24 -10.48 -7.04 11.68
C PRO A 24 -10.78 -7.75 10.35
N THR A 25 -11.78 -8.62 10.34
CA THR A 25 -12.12 -9.46 9.17
C THR A 25 -12.77 -8.69 8.02
N GLU A 26 -13.34 -7.53 8.30
CA GLU A 26 -14.00 -6.64 7.34
C GLU A 26 -13.02 -5.82 6.51
N VAL A 27 -11.72 -5.87 6.80
CA VAL A 27 -10.71 -5.15 6.02
C VAL A 27 -10.56 -5.81 4.65
N GLU A 28 -10.83 -5.06 3.58
CA GLU A 28 -10.75 -5.56 2.20
C GLU A 28 -9.54 -5.04 1.42
N GLY A 29 -8.88 -4.00 1.94
CA GLY A 29 -7.79 -3.32 1.25
C GLY A 29 -6.63 -2.92 2.18
N ALA A 30 -5.42 -2.86 1.63
CA ALA A 30 -4.22 -2.43 2.37
C ALA A 30 -3.34 -1.50 1.53
N VAL A 31 -2.63 -0.59 2.22
CA VAL A 31 -1.56 0.24 1.66
C VAL A 31 -0.26 -0.10 2.38
N ILE A 32 0.76 -0.53 1.65
CA ILE A 32 2.07 -0.86 2.20
C ILE A 32 3.03 0.31 1.98
N ILE A 33 3.57 0.82 3.09
CA ILE A 33 4.63 1.84 3.13
C ILE A 33 5.71 1.34 4.10
N VAL A 34 6.45 0.31 3.68
CA VAL A 34 7.51 -0.33 4.46
C VAL A 34 8.73 -0.57 3.58
N ASN A 35 9.84 -1.01 4.17
CA ASN A 35 11.01 -1.38 3.38
C ASN A 35 10.73 -2.61 2.49
N LYS A 36 11.29 -2.62 1.26
CA LYS A 36 11.08 -3.64 0.24
C LYS A 36 11.41 -5.06 0.71
N GLU A 37 12.36 -5.24 1.62
CA GLU A 37 12.70 -6.56 2.18
C GLU A 37 11.56 -7.13 3.05
N LEU A 38 10.73 -6.27 3.64
CA LEU A 38 9.57 -6.67 4.45
C LEU A 38 8.29 -6.81 3.62
N THR A 39 8.20 -6.09 2.51
CA THR A 39 6.98 -6.05 1.67
C THR A 39 6.52 -7.44 1.26
N VAL A 40 7.42 -8.33 0.81
CA VAL A 40 7.05 -9.70 0.38
C VAL A 40 6.31 -10.45 1.49
N LYS A 41 6.87 -10.44 2.70
CA LYS A 41 6.28 -11.11 3.87
C LYS A 41 4.91 -10.54 4.19
N ILE A 42 4.75 -9.22 4.14
CA ILE A 42 3.47 -8.57 4.41
C ILE A 42 2.44 -8.94 3.33
N VAL A 43 2.84 -9.04 2.06
CA VAL A 43 1.96 -9.52 0.98
C VAL A 43 1.48 -10.95 1.24
N GLU A 44 2.37 -11.85 1.69
CA GLU A 44 2.00 -13.21 2.08
C GLU A 44 0.98 -13.21 3.24
N GLU A 45 1.18 -12.38 4.26
CA GLU A 45 0.26 -12.25 5.39
C GLU A 45 -1.12 -11.70 4.96
N LEU A 46 -1.16 -10.73 4.05
CA LEU A 46 -2.38 -10.18 3.49
C LEU A 46 -3.13 -11.20 2.63
N ALA A 47 -2.40 -12.01 1.85
CA ALA A 47 -2.96 -13.12 1.09
C ALA A 47 -3.64 -14.15 2.01
N LEU A 48 -3.01 -14.49 3.14
CA LEU A 48 -3.61 -15.39 4.15
C LEU A 48 -4.91 -14.82 4.73
N LYS A 49 -4.98 -13.50 4.94
CA LYS A 49 -6.22 -12.81 5.36
C LYS A 49 -7.25 -12.62 4.25
N LYS A 50 -6.94 -13.04 3.01
CA LYS A 50 -7.82 -12.87 1.84
C LYS A 50 -8.15 -11.40 1.54
N ILE A 51 -7.19 -10.51 1.77
CA ILE A 51 -7.30 -9.11 1.33
C ILE A 51 -7.42 -9.07 -0.19
N LYS A 52 -8.36 -8.28 -0.69
CA LYS A 52 -8.71 -8.22 -2.11
C LYS A 52 -7.92 -7.15 -2.86
N HIS A 53 -7.65 -6.03 -2.19
CA HIS A 53 -7.03 -4.86 -2.80
C HIS A 53 -5.73 -4.49 -2.11
N LEU A 54 -4.69 -4.20 -2.88
CA LEU A 54 -3.39 -3.85 -2.35
C LEU A 54 -2.78 -2.69 -3.11
N TRP A 55 -2.33 -1.68 -2.38
CA TRP A 55 -1.45 -0.64 -2.87
C TRP A 55 -0.05 -0.85 -2.30
N ILE A 56 0.96 -0.96 -3.16
CA ILE A 56 2.37 -0.88 -2.73
C ILE A 56 2.90 0.48 -3.18
N GLN A 57 3.28 1.31 -2.20
CA GLN A 57 3.79 2.65 -2.48
C GLN A 57 5.09 2.56 -3.30
N THR A 58 5.26 3.46 -4.27
CA THR A 58 6.49 3.50 -5.08
C THR A 58 7.75 3.53 -4.20
N GLY A 59 8.68 2.62 -4.46
CA GLY A 59 9.91 2.43 -3.71
C GLY A 59 9.81 1.35 -2.61
N CYS A 60 8.61 0.85 -2.31
CA CYS A 60 8.38 -0.23 -1.36
C CYS A 60 8.24 -1.60 -2.04
N GLU A 61 8.11 -1.64 -3.37
CA GLU A 61 7.95 -2.87 -4.13
C GLU A 61 9.26 -3.65 -4.34
N SER A 62 9.12 -4.95 -4.49
CA SER A 62 10.13 -5.82 -5.09
C SER A 62 9.43 -6.72 -6.11
N GLU A 63 10.16 -7.22 -7.11
CA GLU A 63 9.63 -8.16 -8.11
C GLU A 63 8.93 -9.35 -7.44
N LYS A 64 9.57 -9.92 -6.42
CA LYS A 64 8.99 -11.01 -5.62
C LYS A 64 7.68 -10.62 -4.92
N ALA A 65 7.55 -9.39 -4.43
CA ALA A 65 6.31 -8.94 -3.78
C ALA A 65 5.16 -8.81 -4.79
N VAL A 66 5.46 -8.28 -5.98
CA VAL A 66 4.50 -8.17 -7.09
C VAL A 66 4.03 -9.57 -7.52
N ASP A 67 4.96 -10.49 -7.77
CA ASP A 67 4.63 -11.87 -8.14
C ASP A 67 3.81 -12.61 -7.09
N THR A 68 4.08 -12.33 -5.81
CA THR A 68 3.34 -12.93 -4.70
C THR A 68 1.90 -12.40 -4.67
N ALA A 69 1.69 -11.09 -4.85
CA ALA A 69 0.35 -10.51 -4.90
C ALA A 69 -0.45 -11.03 -6.11
N VAL A 70 0.17 -11.12 -7.28
CA VAL A 70 -0.45 -11.65 -8.51
C VAL A 70 -0.86 -13.11 -8.32
N ARG A 71 0.04 -13.97 -7.82
CA ARG A 71 -0.27 -15.39 -7.55
C ARG A 71 -1.38 -15.57 -6.50
N ALA A 72 -1.49 -14.63 -5.57
CA ALA A 72 -2.55 -14.61 -4.57
C ALA A 72 -3.89 -14.06 -5.09
N ASN A 73 -4.00 -13.67 -6.37
CA ASN A 73 -5.16 -13.02 -6.99
C ASN A 73 -5.56 -11.71 -6.28
N ILE A 74 -4.58 -10.97 -5.77
CA ILE A 74 -4.81 -9.66 -5.16
C ILE A 74 -4.83 -8.60 -6.27
N CYS A 75 -5.85 -7.72 -6.23
CA CYS A 75 -5.91 -6.54 -7.09
C CYS A 75 -4.85 -5.53 -6.65
N LEU A 76 -3.71 -5.56 -7.34
CA LEU A 76 -2.50 -4.80 -6.99
C LEU A 76 -2.40 -3.49 -7.77
N ILE A 77 -2.12 -2.40 -7.05
CA ILE A 77 -1.61 -1.13 -7.58
C ILE A 77 -0.17 -0.94 -7.07
N THR A 78 0.76 -0.66 -7.97
CA THR A 78 2.17 -0.37 -7.66
C THR A 78 2.75 0.61 -8.68
N GLY A 79 3.93 1.19 -8.41
CA GLY A 79 4.58 2.19 -9.28
C GLY A 79 3.93 3.59 -9.24
N GLU A 80 2.96 3.76 -8.34
CA GLU A 80 2.24 5.01 -8.11
C GLU A 80 2.44 5.53 -6.68
N CYS A 81 2.48 6.86 -6.55
CA CYS A 81 2.56 7.52 -5.27
C CYS A 81 1.16 7.88 -4.78
N ILE A 82 0.75 7.39 -3.62
CA ILE A 82 -0.60 7.58 -3.08
C ILE A 82 -0.96 9.07 -2.89
N PHE A 83 0.03 9.90 -2.55
CA PHE A 83 -0.17 11.35 -2.41
C PHE A 83 -0.52 12.07 -3.72
N MET A 84 -0.47 11.40 -4.87
CA MET A 84 -1.01 11.93 -6.14
C MET A 84 -2.55 11.89 -6.20
N TYR A 85 -3.19 11.17 -5.28
CA TYR A 85 -4.64 10.89 -5.28
C TYR A 85 -5.34 11.40 -4.02
N LEU A 86 -4.58 11.83 -3.01
CA LEU A 86 -5.11 12.39 -1.77
C LEU A 86 -5.14 13.92 -1.84
N GLU A 87 -6.24 14.54 -1.41
CA GLU A 87 -6.33 15.99 -1.23
C GLU A 87 -5.93 16.39 0.20
N PRO A 88 -5.29 17.56 0.40
CA PRO A 88 -4.83 18.51 -0.61
C PRO A 88 -3.48 18.09 -1.23
N LEU A 89 -3.36 18.26 -2.56
CA LEU A 89 -2.12 17.98 -3.30
C LEU A 89 -1.08 19.07 -3.00
N ALA A 90 -0.16 18.76 -2.10
CA ALA A 90 1.02 19.58 -1.83
C ALA A 90 2.08 19.45 -2.93
N PHE A 91 2.92 20.47 -3.09
CA PHE A 91 4.12 20.40 -3.92
C PHE A 91 5.10 19.39 -3.29
N PRO A 92 5.72 18.45 -4.04
CA PRO A 92 5.82 18.34 -5.51
C PRO A 92 4.79 17.40 -6.19
N HIS A 93 3.79 16.86 -5.47
CA HIS A 93 2.84 15.87 -6.00
C HIS A 93 1.99 16.38 -7.17
N ARG A 94 1.61 17.67 -7.13
CA ARG A 94 0.94 18.32 -8.26
C ARG A 94 1.80 18.32 -9.53
N PHE A 95 3.10 18.54 -9.39
CA PHE A 95 4.05 18.67 -10.50
C PHE A 95 4.25 17.32 -11.20
N HIS A 96 4.66 16.26 -10.49
CA HIS A 96 4.86 14.97 -11.15
C HIS A 96 3.56 14.29 -11.61
N ARG A 97 2.41 14.56 -10.96
CA ARG A 97 1.09 14.14 -11.47
C ARG A 97 0.80 14.74 -12.84
N PHE A 98 1.10 16.03 -13.03
CA PHE A 98 0.93 16.71 -14.31
C PHE A 98 1.80 16.09 -15.41
N PHE A 99 3.08 15.78 -15.14
CA PHE A 99 3.93 15.10 -16.13
C PHE A 99 3.46 13.70 -16.47
N LYS A 100 3.04 12.88 -15.49
CA LYS A 100 2.49 11.54 -15.76
C LYS A 100 1.23 11.60 -16.61
N LYS A 101 0.34 12.59 -16.40
CA LYS A 101 -0.85 12.81 -17.23
C LYS A 101 -0.50 13.16 -18.68
N ILE A 102 0.44 14.08 -18.89
CA ILE A 102 0.90 14.45 -20.24
C ILE A 102 1.58 13.27 -20.94
N ALA A 103 2.37 12.48 -20.21
CA ALA A 103 3.09 11.34 -20.75
C ALA A 103 2.20 10.09 -20.98
N GLY A 104 0.90 10.15 -20.69
CA GLY A 104 -0.03 9.02 -20.84
C GLY A 104 0.26 7.84 -19.89
N LYS A 105 1.08 8.06 -18.84
CA LYS A 105 1.47 7.05 -17.84
C LYS A 105 0.69 7.18 -16.53
N TYR A 106 -0.37 7.96 -16.54
CA TYR A 106 -1.28 8.05 -15.40
C TYR A 106 -2.30 6.91 -15.55
N PRO A 107 -2.49 6.06 -14.52
CA PRO A 107 -3.48 4.99 -14.60
C PRO A 107 -4.87 5.59 -14.80
N ASN A 108 -5.62 5.01 -15.75
CA ASN A 108 -7.02 5.33 -16.03
C ASN A 108 -7.95 4.59 -15.07
#